data_AF-A0A2J6H7J6-F1
#
_entry.id   AF-A0A2J6H7J6-F1
#
_cell.length_a   1.000
_cell.length_b   1.000
_cell.length_c   1.000
_cell.angle_alpha   90.00
_cell.angle_beta   90.00
_cell.angle_gamma   90.00
#
_symmetry.space_group_name_H-M   'P 1'
#
loop_
_entity.id
_entity.type
_entity.pdbx_description
1 polymer ?
#
loop_
_entity_poly.entity_id
_entity_poly.type
_entity_poly.pdbx_seq_one_letter_code
_entity_poly.pdbx_strand_id
1 'polypeptide(L)'
;MNTLPKKKHYSIIKLQILNNEQMVQAVLDWTEQQYCDFKFDAGLAYAKRMTDNDAIGFDFLIKTTFYWNWWKNEWAKRDADFLQYYSGTSNKALLHDQYLFQHNIQRLKSDDLMERKACSMVGYCFDEFTKKSGKELAK
;
A
#
# COMPACT_ATOMS: atom_id res chain seq x y z
N MET A 1 16.92 13.81 26.20
CA MET A 1 16.75 13.81 24.73
C MET A 1 15.49 14.59 24.40
N ASN A 2 15.60 15.76 23.75
CA ASN A 2 14.44 16.57 23.37
C ASN A 2 13.73 15.93 22.18
N THR A 3 12.58 15.28 22.41
CA THR A 3 11.73 14.77 21.34
C THR A 3 11.02 15.93 20.64
N LEU A 4 11.13 16.01 19.31
CA LEU A 4 10.43 17.00 18.52
C LEU A 4 8.90 16.92 18.75
N PRO A 5 8.17 18.05 18.65
CA PRO A 5 6.71 18.03 18.70
C PRO A 5 6.13 17.13 17.61
N LYS A 6 5.17 16.26 17.96
CA LYS A 6 4.57 15.25 17.05
C LYS A 6 4.15 15.82 15.67
N LYS A 7 3.59 17.03 15.65
CA LYS A 7 3.17 17.72 14.41
C LYS A 7 4.33 17.97 13.44
N LYS A 8 5.50 18.38 13.96
CA LYS A 8 6.70 18.64 13.15
C LYS A 8 7.30 17.35 12.60
N HIS A 9 7.21 16.26 13.34
CA HIS A 9 7.67 14.95 12.88
C HIS A 9 6.84 14.43 11.69
N TYR A 10 5.52 14.55 11.77
CA TYR A 10 4.62 14.14 10.68
C TYR A 10 4.88 14.89 9.37
N SER A 11 5.11 16.21 9.43
CA SER A 11 5.44 17.00 8.23
C SER A 11 6.75 16.58 7.58
N ILE A 12 7.76 16.20 8.37
CA ILE A 12 9.05 15.73 7.85
C ILE A 12 8.87 14.41 7.12
N ILE A 13 8.14 13.45 7.70
CA ILE A 13 7.87 12.16 7.06
C ILE A 13 7.10 12.36 5.75
N LYS A 14 6.06 13.19 5.76
CA LYS A 14 5.27 13.46 4.55
C LYS A 14 6.12 14.06 3.43
N LEU A 15 7.03 14.98 3.76
CA LEU A 15 7.94 15.57 2.80
C LEU A 15 8.95 14.54 2.26
N GLN A 16 9.48 13.68 3.13
CA GLN A 16 10.38 12.60 2.70
C GLN A 16 9.70 11.63 1.73
N ILE A 17 8.45 11.25 2.01
CA ILE A 17 7.67 10.40 1.11
C ILE A 17 7.52 11.06 -0.25
N LEU A 18 7.09 12.33 -0.29
CA LEU A 18 6.93 13.07 -1.54
C LEU A 18 8.24 13.17 -2.33
N ASN A 19 9.36 13.44 -1.65
CA ASN A 19 10.67 13.50 -2.30
C ASN A 19 11.07 12.13 -2.88
N ASN A 20 10.83 11.04 -2.15
CA ASN A 20 11.11 9.69 -2.64
C ASN A 20 10.27 9.36 -3.88
N GLU A 21 8.97 9.69 -3.87
CA GLU A 21 8.09 9.47 -5.02
C GLU A 21 8.61 10.22 -6.27
N GLN A 22 9.00 11.50 -6.11
CA GLN A 22 9.57 12.29 -7.20
C GLN A 22 10.91 11.73 -7.71
N MET A 23 11.77 11.25 -6.81
CA MET A 23 13.04 10.63 -7.20
C MET A 23 12.82 9.33 -7.96
N VAL A 24 11.90 8.48 -7.51
CA VAL A 24 11.55 7.23 -8.22
C VAL A 24 11.00 7.54 -9.62
N GLN A 25 10.07 8.50 -9.72
CA GLN A 25 9.52 8.95 -11.01
C GLN A 25 10.64 9.41 -11.95
N ALA A 26 11.57 10.25 -11.48
CA ALA A 26 12.69 10.73 -12.27
C ALA A 26 13.67 9.63 -12.70
N VAL A 27 13.98 8.70 -11.80
CA VAL A 27 14.92 7.58 -12.06
C VAL A 27 14.33 6.59 -13.07
N LEU A 28 13.02 6.33 -12.99
CA LEU A 28 12.31 5.43 -13.89
C LEU A 28 11.78 6.13 -15.16
N ASP A 29 11.94 7.45 -15.28
CA ASP A 29 11.36 8.22 -16.37
C ASP A 29 9.83 8.01 -16.49
N TRP A 30 9.18 7.92 -15.34
CA TRP A 30 7.73 7.82 -15.22
C TRP A 30 7.11 9.17 -14.97
N THR A 31 5.99 9.41 -15.63
CA THR A 31 5.07 10.49 -15.26
C THR A 31 4.42 10.18 -13.91
N GLU A 32 3.92 11.22 -13.24
CA GLU A 32 3.13 11.08 -12.01
C GLU A 32 1.95 10.11 -12.21
N GLN A 33 1.27 10.20 -13.36
CA GLN A 33 0.15 9.32 -13.71
C GLN A 33 0.57 7.86 -13.80
N GLN A 34 1.64 7.54 -14.54
CA GLN A 34 2.14 6.16 -14.68
C GLN A 34 2.54 5.56 -13.33
N TYR A 35 3.21 6.35 -12.48
CA TYR A 35 3.57 5.94 -11.13
C TYR A 35 2.32 5.67 -10.26
N CYS A 36 1.33 6.56 -10.31
CA CYS A 36 0.07 6.41 -9.58
C CYS A 36 -0.71 5.17 -10.04
N ASP A 37 -0.81 4.94 -11.35
CA ASP A 37 -1.50 3.79 -11.93
C ASP A 37 -0.82 2.48 -11.53
N PHE A 38 0.51 2.41 -11.65
CA PHE A 38 1.27 1.23 -11.23
C PHE A 38 1.08 0.92 -9.74
N LYS A 39 1.14 1.94 -8.88
CA LYS A 39 0.91 1.83 -7.44
C LYS A 39 -0.53 1.40 -7.12
N PHE A 40 -1.51 1.90 -7.86
CA PHE A 40 -2.91 1.55 -7.69
C PHE A 40 -3.19 0.10 -8.11
N ASP A 41 -2.73 -0.30 -9.30
CA ASP A 41 -2.90 -1.64 -9.86
C ASP A 41 -2.22 -2.70 -8.99
N ALA A 42 -1.00 -2.42 -8.52
CA ALA A 42 -0.30 -3.29 -7.58
C ALA A 42 -1.06 -3.43 -6.24
N GLY A 43 -1.73 -2.35 -5.80
CA GLY A 43 -2.63 -2.39 -4.65
C GLY A 43 -3.81 -3.32 -4.90
N LEU A 44 -4.53 -3.14 -6.00
CA LEU A 44 -5.65 -4.04 -6.35
C LEU A 44 -5.22 -5.50 -6.45
N ALA A 45 -4.08 -5.78 -7.10
CA ALA A 45 -3.52 -7.13 -7.17
C ALA A 45 -3.21 -7.71 -5.78
N TYR A 46 -2.70 -6.88 -4.86
CA TYR A 46 -2.46 -7.27 -3.48
C TYR A 46 -3.74 -7.56 -2.72
N ALA A 47 -4.73 -6.67 -2.79
CA ALA A 47 -6.02 -6.89 -2.16
C ALA A 47 -6.67 -8.19 -2.64
N LYS A 48 -6.66 -8.44 -3.95
CA LYS A 48 -7.24 -9.65 -4.54
C LYS A 48 -6.55 -10.94 -4.06
N ARG A 49 -5.22 -10.90 -3.91
CA ARG A 49 -4.46 -12.02 -3.36
C ARG A 49 -4.76 -12.24 -1.88
N MET A 50 -4.85 -11.16 -1.09
CA MET A 50 -5.11 -11.22 0.36
C MET A 50 -6.49 -11.78 0.71
N THR A 51 -7.46 -11.68 -0.20
CA THR A 51 -8.80 -12.23 0.00
C THR A 51 -8.97 -13.61 -0.64
N ASP A 52 -7.88 -14.28 -1.02
CA ASP A 52 -7.93 -15.57 -1.74
C ASP A 52 -8.84 -15.54 -2.98
N ASN A 53 -8.92 -14.39 -3.65
CA ASN A 53 -9.84 -14.10 -4.76
C ASN A 53 -11.34 -14.12 -4.39
N ASP A 54 -11.71 -14.07 -3.10
CA ASP A 54 -13.09 -13.79 -2.69
C ASP A 54 -13.50 -12.39 -3.16
N ALA A 55 -14.47 -12.34 -4.06
CA ALA A 55 -14.95 -11.12 -4.67
C ALA A 55 -15.61 -10.18 -3.65
N ILE A 56 -16.32 -10.72 -2.65
CA ILE A 56 -17.01 -9.91 -1.64
C ILE A 56 -15.98 -9.27 -0.70
N GLY A 57 -15.06 -10.07 -0.18
CA GLY A 57 -13.96 -9.59 0.64
C GLY A 57 -13.08 -8.57 -0.09
N PHE A 58 -12.77 -8.82 -1.36
CA PHE A 58 -12.00 -7.90 -2.20
C PHE A 58 -12.69 -6.54 -2.32
N ASP A 59 -13.95 -6.54 -2.78
CA ASP A 59 -14.76 -5.33 -2.96
C ASP A 59 -14.91 -4.55 -1.66
N PHE A 60 -15.08 -5.26 -0.55
CA PHE A 60 -15.16 -4.67 0.76
C PHE A 60 -13.83 -3.97 1.12
N LEU A 61 -12.71 -4.70 1.01
CA LEU A 61 -11.39 -4.23 1.41
C LEU A 61 -10.97 -2.98 0.63
N ILE A 62 -11.11 -2.99 -0.71
CA ILE A 62 -10.68 -1.87 -1.56
C ILE A 62 -11.55 -0.61 -1.38
N LYS A 63 -12.76 -0.72 -0.82
CA LYS A 63 -13.60 0.44 -0.49
C LYS A 63 -13.19 1.09 0.84
N THR A 64 -12.35 0.44 1.64
CA THR A 64 -11.91 1.00 2.93
C THR A 64 -10.75 1.98 2.76
N THR A 65 -10.86 3.15 3.39
CA THR A 65 -9.75 4.12 3.48
C THR A 65 -8.57 3.57 4.27
N PHE A 66 -8.84 2.67 5.22
CA PHE A 66 -7.81 1.99 6.01
C PHE A 66 -6.84 1.23 5.10
N TYR A 67 -7.36 0.40 4.19
CA TYR A 67 -6.55 -0.39 3.27
C TYR A 67 -5.61 0.50 2.45
N TRP A 68 -6.15 1.55 1.82
CA TRP A 68 -5.33 2.46 1.00
C TRP A 68 -4.31 3.26 1.81
N ASN A 69 -4.63 3.64 3.04
CA ASN A 69 -3.67 4.31 3.93
C ASN A 69 -2.53 3.38 4.33
N TRP A 70 -2.85 2.11 4.62
CA TRP A 70 -1.82 1.11 4.87
C TRP A 70 -0.97 0.86 3.62
N TRP A 71 -1.59 0.67 2.46
CA TRP A 71 -0.90 0.42 1.19
C TRP A 71 0.09 1.54 0.84
N LYS A 72 -0.33 2.81 0.97
CA LYS A 72 0.55 3.96 0.77
C LYS A 72 1.78 3.93 1.67
N ASN A 73 1.64 3.50 2.92
CA ASN A 73 2.76 3.40 3.85
C ASN A 73 3.72 2.28 3.46
N GLU A 74 3.22 1.11 3.06
CA GLU A 74 4.10 0.03 2.60
C GLU A 74 4.81 0.39 1.30
N TRP A 75 4.10 1.04 0.38
CA TRP A 75 4.70 1.54 -0.85
C TRP A 75 5.81 2.55 -0.58
N ALA A 76 5.58 3.49 0.34
CA ALA A 76 6.58 4.48 0.72
C ALA A 76 7.86 3.86 1.31
N LYS A 77 7.74 2.76 2.08
CA LYS A 77 8.91 2.01 2.56
C LYS A 77 9.68 1.39 1.39
N ARG A 78 8.98 0.82 0.42
CA ARG A 78 9.60 0.19 -0.75
C ARG A 78 10.33 1.19 -1.63
N ASP A 79 9.75 2.38 -1.84
CA ASP A 79 10.42 3.47 -2.53
C ASP A 79 11.70 3.89 -1.80
N ALA A 80 11.64 4.02 -0.47
CA ALA A 80 12.82 4.32 0.34
C ALA A 80 13.90 3.25 0.20
N ASP A 81 13.52 1.97 0.31
CA ASP A 81 14.43 0.83 0.15
C ASP A 81 15.06 0.82 -1.26
N PHE A 82 14.24 0.99 -2.30
CA PHE A 82 14.72 1.04 -3.68
C PHE A 82 15.77 2.13 -3.88
N LEU A 83 15.48 3.35 -3.43
CA LEU A 83 16.41 4.47 -3.53
C LEU A 83 17.68 4.23 -2.70
N GLN A 84 17.58 3.58 -1.55
CA GLN A 84 18.73 3.23 -0.73
C GLN A 84 19.68 2.28 -1.46
N TYR A 85 19.16 1.24 -2.12
CA TYR A 85 20.00 0.24 -2.78
C TYR A 85 20.48 0.66 -4.18
N TYR A 86 19.72 1.50 -4.88
CA TYR A 86 19.95 1.75 -6.31
C TYR A 86 20.24 3.21 -6.68
N SER A 87 20.31 4.15 -5.73
CA SER A 87 20.66 5.56 -6.03
C SER A 87 22.02 5.77 -6.71
N GLY A 88 22.93 4.79 -6.62
CA GLY A 88 24.26 4.86 -7.24
C GLY A 88 24.36 4.30 -8.67
N THR A 89 23.31 3.67 -9.20
CA THR A 89 23.35 3.09 -10.56
C THR A 89 22.77 4.04 -11.60
N SER A 90 23.44 4.15 -12.74
CA SER A 90 22.97 4.90 -13.92
C SER A 90 22.28 4.02 -14.97
N ASN A 91 22.26 2.69 -14.77
CA ASN A 91 21.63 1.76 -15.70
C ASN A 91 20.11 1.77 -15.52
N LYS A 92 19.43 2.58 -16.34
CA LYS A 92 17.95 2.74 -16.31
C LYS A 92 17.19 1.44 -16.53
N ALA A 93 17.67 0.54 -17.39
CA ALA A 93 16.99 -0.73 -17.65
C ALA A 93 17.02 -1.62 -16.41
N LEU A 94 18.19 -1.73 -15.76
CA LEU A 94 18.31 -2.45 -14.49
C LEU A 94 17.43 -1.85 -13.41
N LEU A 95 17.37 -0.51 -13.31
CA LEU A 95 16.52 0.19 -12.35
C LEU A 95 15.03 -0.15 -12.53
N HIS A 96 14.56 -0.14 -13.78
CA HIS A 96 13.20 -0.59 -14.13
C HIS A 96 12.93 -2.02 -13.69
N ASP A 97 13.79 -2.95 -14.11
CA ASP A 97 13.61 -4.36 -13.81
C ASP A 97 13.60 -4.61 -12.30
N GLN A 98 14.50 -3.97 -11.55
CA GLN A 98 14.56 -4.11 -10.10
C GLN A 98 13.35 -3.50 -9.41
N TYR A 99 12.86 -2.34 -9.87
CA TYR A 99 11.69 -1.71 -9.29
C TYR A 99 10.43 -2.57 -9.51
N LEU A 100 10.21 -3.05 -10.74
CA LEU A 100 9.11 -3.95 -11.07
C LEU A 100 9.21 -5.27 -10.28
N PHE A 101 10.42 -5.82 -10.16
CA PHE A 101 10.68 -7.04 -9.42
C PHE A 101 10.39 -6.89 -7.92
N GLN A 102 10.81 -5.78 -7.30
CA GLN A 102 10.55 -5.49 -5.89
C GLN A 102 9.05 -5.32 -5.60
N HIS A 103 8.30 -4.80 -6.56
CA HIS A 103 6.84 -4.58 -6.45
C HIS A 103 6.01 -5.74 -6.99
N ASN A 104 6.65 -6.84 -7.43
CA ASN A 104 5.93 -8.01 -7.91
C ASN A 104 5.09 -8.64 -6.79
N ILE A 105 3.78 -8.74 -7.02
CA ILE A 105 2.80 -9.26 -6.07
C ILE A 105 3.16 -10.63 -5.49
N GLN A 106 3.76 -11.51 -6.28
CA GLN A 106 4.13 -12.87 -5.84
C GLN A 106 5.25 -12.87 -4.80
N ARG A 107 6.04 -11.79 -4.76
CA ARG A 107 7.17 -11.62 -3.83
C ARG A 107 6.81 -10.76 -2.63
N LEU A 108 5.66 -10.08 -2.66
CA LEU A 108 5.12 -9.40 -1.49
C LEU A 108 4.81 -10.50 -0.47
N LYS A 109 5.63 -10.62 0.57
CA LYS A 109 5.26 -11.45 1.72
C LYS A 109 3.94 -10.91 2.24
N SER A 110 2.97 -11.78 2.49
CA SER A 110 1.85 -11.35 3.32
C SER A 110 2.47 -11.03 4.67
N ASP A 111 2.33 -9.77 5.07
CA ASP A 111 2.87 -9.37 6.35
C ASP A 111 1.83 -9.81 7.37
N ASP A 112 2.24 -10.71 8.28
CA ASP A 112 1.42 -11.26 9.36
C ASP A 112 0.59 -10.17 10.07
N LEU A 113 1.13 -8.96 10.17
CA LEU A 113 0.47 -7.83 10.81
C LEU A 113 -0.76 -7.34 10.04
N MET A 114 -0.70 -7.33 8.71
CA MET A 114 -1.88 -7.01 7.89
C MET A 114 -2.83 -8.18 7.79
N GLU A 115 -2.36 -9.41 7.67
CA GLU A 115 -3.28 -10.56 7.74
C GLU A 115 -4.04 -10.57 9.06
N ARG A 116 -3.37 -10.37 10.19
CA ARG A 116 -4.03 -10.29 11.51
C ARG A 116 -5.01 -9.12 11.62
N LYS A 117 -4.65 -7.93 11.10
CA LYS A 117 -5.53 -6.75 11.15
C LYS A 117 -6.66 -6.80 10.13
N ALA A 118 -6.40 -7.34 8.94
CA ALA A 118 -7.38 -7.57 7.89
C ALA A 118 -8.37 -8.64 8.34
N CYS A 119 -7.92 -9.79 8.87
CA CYS A 119 -8.81 -10.80 9.46
C CYS A 119 -9.61 -10.24 10.63
N SER A 120 -9.00 -9.44 11.51
CA SER A 120 -9.74 -8.77 12.59
C SER A 120 -10.77 -7.76 12.07
N MET A 121 -10.47 -7.01 11.00
CA MET A 121 -11.42 -6.05 10.42
C MET A 121 -12.49 -6.74 9.58
N VAL A 122 -12.15 -7.74 8.79
CA VAL A 122 -13.12 -8.54 8.03
C VAL A 122 -14.06 -9.24 9.00
N GLY A 123 -13.55 -9.82 10.10
CA GLY A 123 -14.39 -10.35 11.18
C GLY A 123 -15.30 -9.29 11.80
N TYR A 124 -14.75 -8.14 12.19
CA TYR A 124 -15.53 -7.05 12.80
C TYR A 124 -16.57 -6.46 11.83
N CYS A 125 -16.24 -6.36 10.55
CA CYS A 125 -17.12 -5.81 9.53
C CYS A 125 -18.19 -6.82 9.09
N PHE A 126 -17.90 -8.12 9.09
CA PHE A 126 -18.89 -9.17 8.86
C PHE A 126 -19.92 -9.21 10.01
N ASP A 127 -19.46 -9.06 11.25
CA ASP A 127 -20.33 -8.95 12.43
C ASP A 127 -21.23 -7.70 12.37
N GLU A 128 -20.73 -6.57 11.89
CA GLU A 128 -21.54 -5.35 11.72
C GLU A 128 -22.52 -5.44 10.54
N PHE A 129 -22.14 -6.11 9.45
CA PHE A 129 -23.02 -6.33 8.31
C PHE A 129 -24.19 -7.24 8.69
N THR A 130 -23.92 -8.39 9.32
CA THR A 130 -24.95 -9.35 9.77
C THR A 130 -25.93 -8.72 10.77
N LYS A 131 -25.46 -7.88 11.69
CA LYS A 131 -26.33 -7.11 12.60
C LYS A 131 -27.27 -6.14 11.89
N LYS A 132 -26.86 -5.54 10.78
CA LYS A 132 -27.71 -4.61 10.01
C LYS A 132 -28.73 -5.38 9.16
N SER A 133 -28.30 -6.43 8.47
CA SER A 133 -29.19 -7.27 7.64
C SER A 133 -30.27 -7.96 8.47
N GLY A 134 -29.95 -8.43 9.68
CA GLY A 134 -30.91 -9.05 10.60
C GLY A 134 -31.99 -8.10 11.13
N LYS A 135 -31.75 -6.79 11.13
CA LYS A 135 -32.75 -5.78 11.55
C LYS A 135 -33.72 -5.38 10.43
N GLU A 136 -33.34 -5.55 9.17
CA GLU A 136 -34.22 -5.24 8.03
C GLU A 136 -35.18 -6.38 7.71
N LEU A 137 -34.83 -7.63 8.02
CA LEU A 137 -35.70 -8.80 7.86
C LEU A 137 -36.72 -9.00 9.01
N ALA A 138 -36.62 -8.21 10.08
CA ALA A 138 -37.51 -8.27 11.24
C ALA A 138 -38.61 -7.19 11.24
N LYS A 139 -38.85 -6.55 10.08
CA LYS A 139 -39.95 -5.61 9.84
C LYS A 139 -40.86 -6.16 8.75
#